data_AF-A0A0R3RJE2-F1
#
_entry.id   AF-A0A0R3RJE2-F1
#
_cell.length_a   1.000
_cell.length_b   1.000
_cell.length_c   1.000
_cell.angle_alpha   90.00
_cell.angle_beta   90.00
_cell.angle_gamma   90.00
#
_symmetry.space_group_name_H-M   'P 1'
#
loop_
_entity.id
_entity.type
_entity.pdbx_description
1 polymer ?
#
loop_
_entity_poly.entity_id
_entity_poly.type
_entity_poly.pdbx_seq_one_letter_code
_entity_poly.pdbx_strand_id
1 'polypeptide(L)'
;MSKFLLFQFVAVFQSGDQIFYWYLLLSGEVQLFLSTAENERIIETLQPIALFGELSISRHSCSARVIRSAEIVTINQNHFIAVYNQQLINDCYLGIFERNKIGKRTKLSMSY
;
A
#
# COMPACT_ATOMS: atom_id res chain seq x y z
N MET A 1 2.49 -11.95 5.80
CA MET A 1 2.99 -10.62 6.21
C MET A 1 4.32 -10.84 6.89
N SER A 2 5.29 -9.98 6.63
CA SER A 2 6.62 -10.06 7.26
C SER A 2 6.97 -8.70 7.83
N LYS A 3 7.58 -8.69 9.02
CA LYS A 3 8.05 -7.48 9.69
C LYS A 3 9.57 -7.39 9.56
N PHE A 4 10.07 -6.22 9.24
CA PHE A 4 11.50 -5.94 9.10
C PHE A 4 11.89 -4.73 9.93
N LEU A 5 13.09 -4.78 10.52
CA LEU A 5 13.76 -3.62 11.09
C LEU A 5 14.83 -3.19 10.09
N LEU A 6 14.70 -1.96 9.57
CA LEU A 6 15.64 -1.40 8.63
C LEU A 6 16.42 -0.27 9.29
N PHE A 7 17.73 -0.27 9.08
CA PHE A 7 18.64 0.75 9.60
C PHE A 7 18.63 2.01 8.73
N GLN A 8 19.19 3.08 9.27
CA GLN A 8 19.29 4.37 8.58
C GLN A 8 20.02 4.23 7.23
N PHE A 9 19.53 4.97 6.23
CA PHE A 9 19.97 5.01 4.83
C PHE A 9 19.75 3.73 4.01
N VAL A 10 19.09 2.72 4.57
CA VAL A 10 18.69 1.54 3.79
C VAL A 10 17.57 1.90 2.82
N ALA A 11 17.76 1.53 1.55
CA ALA A 11 16.72 1.64 0.54
C ALA A 11 15.61 0.62 0.81
N VAL A 12 14.36 1.08 0.79
CA VAL A 12 13.17 0.22 0.88
C VAL A 12 12.81 -0.30 -0.51
N PHE A 13 12.85 0.57 -1.51
CA PHE A 13 12.70 0.27 -2.94
C PHE A 13 13.25 1.43 -3.78
N GLN A 14 13.51 1.18 -5.06
CA GLN A 14 13.90 2.18 -6.03
C GLN A 14 12.82 2.47 -7.05
N SER A 15 12.85 3.68 -7.60
CA SER A 15 12.03 4.04 -8.76
C SER A 15 12.27 3.07 -9.91
N GLY A 16 11.19 2.56 -10.50
CA GLY A 16 11.23 1.56 -11.56
C GLY A 16 11.20 0.11 -11.06
N ASP A 17 11.44 -0.16 -9.78
CA ASP A 17 11.31 -1.52 -9.23
C ASP A 17 9.87 -2.01 -9.36
N GLN A 18 9.70 -3.31 -9.64
CA GLN A 18 8.38 -3.92 -9.67
C GLN A 18 7.76 -3.89 -8.28
N ILE A 19 6.47 -3.54 -8.22
CA ILE A 19 5.75 -3.49 -6.95
C ILE A 19 5.20 -4.87 -6.62
N PHE A 20 5.57 -5.40 -5.46
CA PHE A 20 5.06 -6.67 -4.93
C PHE A 20 4.36 -6.53 -3.58
N TYR A 21 4.65 -5.46 -2.85
CA TYR A 21 4.23 -5.27 -1.48
C TYR A 21 3.66 -3.87 -1.26
N TRP A 22 2.71 -3.75 -0.33
CA TRP A 22 2.49 -2.51 0.40
C TRP A 22 3.38 -2.47 1.63
N TYR A 23 3.77 -1.27 2.03
CA TYR A 23 4.63 -1.04 3.17
C TYR A 23 3.88 -0.22 4.21
N LEU A 24 3.75 -0.76 5.42
CA LEU A 24 3.22 -0.05 6.57
C LEU A 24 4.38 0.30 7.51
N LEU A 25 4.63 1.60 7.68
CA LEU A 25 5.62 2.11 8.61
C LEU A 25 5.07 2.05 10.04
N LEU A 26 5.69 1.27 10.93
CA LEU A 26 5.25 1.15 12.33
C LEU A 26 5.98 2.13 13.25
N SER A 27 7.27 2.39 12.98
CA SER A 27 8.13 3.28 13.75
C SER A 27 9.27 3.81 12.86
N GLY A 28 9.96 4.86 13.30
CA GLY A 28 11.03 5.50 12.52
C GLY A 28 10.50 6.46 11.45
N GLU A 29 11.34 6.79 10.48
CA GLU A 29 11.02 7.76 9.43
C GLU A 29 11.58 7.28 8.09
N VAL A 30 10.75 7.39 7.04
CA VAL A 30 11.09 7.01 5.67
C VAL A 30 10.91 8.24 4.78
N GLN A 31 11.85 8.45 3.88
CA GLN A 31 11.81 9.55 2.93
C GLN A 31 11.55 9.02 1.52
N LEU A 32 10.57 9.63 0.84
CA LEU A 32 10.29 9.42 -0.57
C LEU A 32 11.03 10.48 -1.38
N PHE A 33 11.69 10.06 -2.46
CA PHE A 33 12.48 10.96 -3.30
C PHE A 33 12.52 10.51 -4.77
N LEU A 34 12.77 11.47 -5.66
CA LEU A 34 13.08 11.23 -7.06
C LEU A 34 14.57 11.44 -7.26
N SER A 35 15.25 10.44 -7.83
CA SER A 35 16.63 10.58 -8.27
C SER A 35 16.65 11.08 -9.71
N THR A 36 17.27 12.23 -9.96
CA THR A 36 17.64 12.67 -11.32
C THR A 36 19.15 12.47 -11.51
N ALA A 37 19.67 12.66 -12.73
CA ALA A 37 21.09 12.47 -13.03
C ALA A 37 22.02 13.40 -12.22
N GLU A 38 21.49 14.50 -11.71
CA GLU A 38 22.27 15.57 -11.07
C GLU A 38 21.88 15.80 -9.61
N ASN A 39 20.68 15.38 -9.18
CA ASN A 39 20.22 15.65 -7.81
C ASN A 39 19.10 14.71 -7.35
N GLU A 40 18.96 14.60 -6.01
CA GLU A 40 17.80 13.98 -5.39
C GLU A 40 16.78 15.06 -5.00
N ARG A 41 15.53 14.89 -5.42
CA ARG A 41 14.41 15.72 -4.98
C ARG A 41 13.58 14.96 -3.95
N ILE A 42 13.57 15.46 -2.71
CA ILE A 42 12.70 14.95 -1.65
C ILE A 42 11.26 15.29 -2.00
N ILE A 43 10.40 14.27 -2.03
CA ILE A 43 8.95 14.42 -2.23
C ILE A 43 8.29 14.61 -0.88
N GLU A 44 8.56 13.68 0.05
CA GLU A 44 7.85 13.59 1.32
C GLU A 44 8.67 12.83 2.36
N THR A 45 8.45 13.14 3.64
CA THR A 45 8.96 12.35 4.76
C THR A 45 7.80 11.74 5.52
N LEU A 46 7.70 10.43 5.46
CA LEU A 46 6.63 9.63 6.04
C LEU A 46 6.86 9.44 7.54
N GLN A 47 5.78 9.64 8.29
CA GLN A 47 5.71 9.43 9.73
C GLN A 47 5.14 8.02 10.03
N PRO A 48 5.33 7.50 11.26
CA PRO A 48 4.74 6.24 11.67
C PRO A 48 3.23 6.15 11.38
N ILE A 49 2.76 4.94 11.11
CA ILE A 49 1.40 4.57 10.68
C ILE A 49 1.10 4.93 9.21
N ALA A 50 2.05 5.52 8.48
CA ALA A 50 1.90 5.72 7.03
C ALA A 50 1.90 4.39 6.25
N LEU A 51 0.93 4.25 5.35
CA LEU A 51 0.88 3.20 4.33
C LEU A 51 1.40 3.78 3.00
N PHE A 52 2.35 3.10 2.37
CA PHE A 52 2.97 3.57 1.13
C PHE A 52 3.33 2.41 0.17
N GLY A 53 3.67 2.76 -1.08
CA GLY A 53 3.91 1.79 -2.16
C GLY A 53 2.64 1.39 -2.93
N GLU A 54 1.69 2.33 -3.08
CA GLU A 54 0.37 2.13 -3.70
C GLU A 54 0.38 2.03 -5.25
N LEU A 55 -0.80 1.83 -5.86
CA LEU A 55 -1.13 0.62 -6.63
C LEU A 55 -1.80 0.89 -7.99
N SER A 56 -1.56 2.03 -8.63
CA SER A 56 -2.08 2.27 -9.98
C SER A 56 -1.13 1.79 -11.09
N ILE A 57 0.09 1.39 -10.75
CA ILE A 57 1.18 1.13 -11.70
C ILE A 57 1.95 -0.13 -11.28
N SER A 58 2.51 -0.87 -12.23
CA SER A 58 3.30 -2.09 -11.97
C SER A 58 4.69 -1.83 -11.39
N ARG A 59 5.13 -0.57 -11.35
CA ARG A 59 6.48 -0.14 -10.94
C ARG A 59 6.41 1.09 -10.04
N HIS A 60 7.34 1.18 -9.09
CA HIS A 60 7.45 2.33 -8.20
C HIS A 60 7.77 3.61 -8.98
N SER A 61 7.02 4.70 -8.74
CA SER A 61 7.24 6.00 -9.40
C SER A 61 8.30 6.86 -8.71
N CYS A 62 8.72 6.47 -7.52
CA CYS A 62 9.75 7.14 -6.73
C CYS A 62 10.55 6.11 -5.94
N SER A 63 11.66 6.54 -5.34
CA SER A 63 12.46 5.73 -4.43
C SER A 63 12.10 6.04 -2.98
N ALA A 64 12.33 5.07 -2.11
CA ALA A 64 12.12 5.22 -0.67
C ALA A 64 13.38 4.79 0.09
N ARG A 65 13.79 5.59 1.07
CA ARG A 65 14.91 5.26 1.98
C ARG A 65 14.53 5.53 3.43
N VAL A 66 15.10 4.74 4.33
CA VAL A 66 14.98 4.97 5.77
C VAL A 66 15.89 6.13 6.16
N ILE A 67 15.36 7.16 6.82
CA ILE A 67 16.16 8.29 7.34
C ILE A 67 16.32 8.24 8.87
N ARG A 68 15.52 7.40 9.53
CA ARG A 68 15.64 7.03 10.94
C ARG A 68 15.20 5.59 11.08
N SER A 69 15.98 4.77 11.81
CA SER A 69 15.73 3.32 11.93
C SER A 69 14.24 3.01 12.09
N ALA A 70 13.74 2.17 11.18
CA ALA A 70 12.31 2.02 10.95
C ALA A 70 11.88 0.56 11.01
N GLU A 71 10.75 0.33 11.66
CA GLU A 71 10.06 -0.96 11.59
C GLU A 71 8.99 -0.90 10.52
N ILE A 72 9.04 -1.83 9.56
CA ILE A 72 8.13 -1.84 8.41
C ILE A 72 7.50 -3.22 8.30
N VAL A 73 6.19 -3.25 8.06
CA VAL A 73 5.46 -4.47 7.69
C VAL A 73 5.22 -4.48 6.20
N THR A 74 5.55 -5.59 5.55
CA THR A 74 5.22 -5.82 4.15
C THR A 74 3.94 -6.65 4.01
N ILE A 75 3.07 -6.18 3.14
CA ILE A 75 1.81 -6.83 2.80
C ILE A 75 1.86 -7.20 1.33
N ASN A 76 1.90 -8.49 1.02
CA ASN A 76 1.93 -8.93 -0.37
C ASN A 76 0.62 -8.53 -1.08
N GLN A 77 0.75 -7.85 -2.22
CA GLN A 77 -0.40 -7.31 -2.94
C GLN A 77 -1.36 -8.40 -3.42
N ASN A 78 -0.84 -9.46 -4.04
CA ASN A 78 -1.66 -10.56 -4.54
C ASN A 78 -2.42 -11.24 -3.41
N HIS A 79 -1.76 -11.43 -2.26
CA HIS A 79 -2.40 -12.00 -1.09
C HIS A 79 -3.51 -11.08 -0.55
N PHE A 80 -3.25 -9.77 -0.45
CA PHE A 80 -4.27 -8.80 -0.02
C PHE A 80 -5.48 -8.79 -0.96
N ILE A 81 -5.24 -8.73 -2.28
CA ILE A 81 -6.31 -8.76 -3.29
C ILE A 81 -7.12 -10.05 -3.21
N ALA A 82 -6.46 -11.21 -3.02
CA ALA A 82 -7.15 -12.48 -2.87
C ALA A 82 -8.11 -12.49 -1.67
N VAL A 83 -7.64 -12.04 -0.50
CA VAL A 83 -8.46 -11.96 0.72
C VAL A 83 -9.60 -10.94 0.54
N TYR A 84 -9.31 -9.77 -0.02
CA TYR A 84 -10.32 -8.75 -0.28
C TYR A 84 -11.42 -9.24 -1.22
N ASN A 85 -11.04 -9.90 -2.32
CA ASN A 85 -11.99 -10.46 -3.28
C ASN A 85 -12.82 -11.60 -2.67
N GLN A 86 -12.22 -12.45 -1.84
CA GLN A 86 -12.95 -13.49 -1.13
C GLN A 86 -13.99 -12.90 -0.17
N GLN A 87 -13.65 -11.82 0.55
CA GLN A 87 -14.61 -11.15 1.42
C GLN A 87 -15.79 -10.58 0.62
N LEU A 88 -15.52 -9.94 -0.53
CA LEU A 88 -16.58 -9.43 -1.41
C LEU A 88 -17.50 -10.55 -1.91
N ILE A 89 -16.93 -11.71 -2.22
CA ILE A 89 -17.70 -12.89 -2.65
C ILE A 89 -18.62 -13.36 -1.51
N ASN A 90 -18.10 -13.47 -0.28
CA ASN A 90 -18.89 -13.86 0.89
C ASN A 90 -20.04 -12.87 1.18
N ASP A 91 -19.78 -11.57 1.06
CA ASP A 91 -20.80 -10.52 1.26
C ASP A 91 -21.90 -10.58 0.19
N CYS A 92 -21.55 -10.95 -1.05
CA CYS A 92 -22.52 -11.20 -2.13
C CYS A 92 -23.37 -12.46 -1.86
N TYR A 93 -22.76 -13.56 -1.39
CA TYR A 93 -23.49 -14.80 -1.07
C TYR A 93 -24.43 -14.65 0.13
N LEU A 94 -24.12 -13.75 1.06
CA LEU A 94 -25.01 -13.38 2.17
C LEU A 94 -26.13 -12.40 1.75
N GLY A 95 -26.23 -12.04 0.46
CA GLY A 95 -27.31 -11.21 -0.09
C GLY A 95 -27.22 -9.73 0.29
N ILE A 96 -26.04 -9.22 0.68
CA ILE A 96 -25.96 -7.91 1.34
C ILE A 96 -25.92 -6.74 0.32
N PHE A 97 -25.58 -6.94 -0.96
CA PHE A 97 -25.64 -5.87 -1.97
C PHE A 97 -25.77 -6.37 -3.42
N GLU A 98 -26.58 -5.69 -4.24
CA GLU A 98 -26.47 -5.72 -5.71
C GLU A 98 -25.72 -4.48 -6.24
N ARG A 99 -24.81 -4.67 -7.21
CA ARG A 99 -24.20 -3.56 -7.96
C ARG A 99 -25.06 -3.23 -9.18
N ASN A 100 -25.64 -2.03 -9.20
CA ASN A 100 -26.12 -1.44 -10.45
C ASN A 100 -24.97 -0.86 -11.27
N LYS A 101 -25.07 -0.94 -12.62
CA LYS A 101 -24.04 -0.61 -13.64
C LYS A 101 -23.44 0.81 -13.59
N ILE A 102 -23.86 1.65 -12.63
CA ILE A 102 -23.44 3.05 -12.49
C ILE A 102 -22.74 3.30 -11.13
N GLY A 103 -22.41 2.25 -10.37
CA GLY A 103 -21.53 2.36 -9.19
C GLY A 103 -22.11 3.10 -7.97
N LYS A 104 -23.42 3.41 -7.96
CA LYS A 104 -24.09 3.92 -6.76
C LYS A 104 -24.66 2.75 -5.93
N ARG A 105 -24.34 2.75 -4.63
CA ARG A 105 -24.83 1.77 -3.64
C ARG A 105 -26.23 2.16 -3.17
N THR A 106 -27.16 1.22 -3.21
CA THR A 106 -28.45 1.32 -2.50
C THR A 106 -28.56 0.17 -1.52
N LYS A 107 -28.80 0.49 -0.25
CA LYS A 107 -29.04 -0.49 0.82
C LYS A 107 -30.45 -1.05 0.64
N LEU A 108 -30.60 -2.37 0.55
CA LEU A 108 -31.93 -3.01 0.59
C LEU A 108 -32.40 -3.06 2.05
N SER A 109 -33.56 -2.46 2.33
CA SER A 109 -34.27 -2.65 3.58
C SER A 109 -34.84 -4.08 3.61
N MET A 110 -34.48 -4.86 4.61
CA MET A 110 -35.11 -6.16 4.86
C MET A 110 -36.58 -5.95 5.26
N SER A 111 -37.49 -6.56 4.52
CA SER A 111 -38.84 -6.86 5.02
C SER A 111 -38.77 -8.25 5.64
N TYR A 112 -39.03 -8.35 6.94
CA TYR A 112 -39.21 -9.61 7.66
C TYR A 112 -40.44 -10.36 7.17
#